data_AF-A0A0Q4UPJ8-F1
#
_entry.id   AF-A0A0Q4UPJ8-F1
#
_cell.length_a   1.000
_cell.length_b   1.000
_cell.length_c   1.000
_cell.angle_alpha   90.00
_cell.angle_beta   90.00
_cell.angle_gamma   90.00
#
_symmetry.space_group_name_H-M   'P 1'
#
loop_
_entity.id
_entity.type
_entity.pdbx_description
1 polymer ?
#
loop_
_entity_poly.entity_id
_entity_poly.type
_entity_poly.pdbx_seq_one_letter_code
_entity_poly.pdbx_strand_id
1 'polypeptide(L)'
;MAYPPRPCPECKASFVPKDQRQLVCSTEHRTAWNNRATVRGRVLTTYAMAARQTRDGTRGDKPTGKRAAQISHDLMQRYRDEDREAGRMDAVAFTALRLLHGFDPI
;
A
#
# COMPACT_ATOMS: atom_id res chain seq x y z
N MET A 1 -29.69 -3.47 -3.75
CA MET A 1 -28.81 -4.54 -3.24
C MET A 1 -27.98 -3.94 -2.12
N ALA A 2 -28.04 -4.48 -0.90
CA ALA A 2 -27.19 -4.05 0.20
C ALA A 2 -25.89 -4.87 0.18
N TYR A 3 -24.74 -4.22 0.25
CA TYR A 3 -23.44 -4.89 0.29
C TYR A 3 -23.13 -5.39 1.71
N PRO A 4 -22.35 -6.48 1.86
CA PRO A 4 -21.97 -6.97 3.17
C PRO A 4 -21.11 -5.93 3.92
N PRO A 5 -21.25 -5.83 5.26
CA PRO A 5 -20.36 -5.01 6.08
C PRO A 5 -18.90 -5.43 5.91
N ARG A 6 -17.98 -4.46 5.95
CA ARG A 6 -16.54 -4.72 5.85
C ARG A 6 -15.73 -3.80 6.78
N PRO A 7 -14.54 -4.22 7.23
CA PRO A 7 -13.68 -3.40 8.06
C PRO A 7 -13.04 -2.27 7.25
N CYS A 8 -13.05 -1.05 7.79
CA CYS A 8 -12.35 0.09 7.19
C CYS A 8 -10.82 -0.05 7.37
N PRO A 9 -10.00 0.06 6.31
CA PRO A 9 -8.55 -0.03 6.39
C PRO A 9 -7.88 1.06 7.25
N GLU A 10 -8.51 2.23 7.38
CA GLU A 10 -7.96 3.35 8.15
C GLU A 10 -8.26 3.24 9.65
N CYS A 11 -9.51 2.97 10.02
CA CYS A 11 -9.96 3.03 11.42
C CYS A 11 -10.43 1.68 11.99
N LYS A 12 -10.41 0.60 11.19
CA LYS A 12 -10.89 -0.76 11.53
C LYS A 12 -12.37 -0.88 11.90
N ALA A 13 -13.13 0.21 11.90
CA ALA A 13 -14.57 0.18 12.13
C ALA A 13 -15.29 -0.59 11.00
N SER A 14 -16.26 -1.42 11.38
CA SER A 14 -17.14 -2.08 10.43
C SER A 14 -18.12 -1.07 9.84
N PHE A 15 -18.32 -1.09 8.52
CA PHE A 15 -19.27 -0.22 7.84
C PHE A 15 -19.97 -0.93 6.67
N VAL A 16 -21.17 -0.47 6.33
CA VAL A 16 -21.91 -0.92 5.14
C VAL A 16 -21.54 -0.01 3.96
N PRO A 17 -20.92 -0.54 2.90
CA PRO A 17 -20.51 0.26 1.75
C PRO A 17 -21.70 0.55 0.85
N LYS A 18 -21.64 1.70 0.16
CA LYS A 18 -22.64 2.13 -0.82
C LYS A 18 -22.37 1.56 -2.21
N ASP A 19 -21.14 1.12 -2.46
CA ASP A 19 -20.67 0.59 -3.74
C ASP A 19 -19.70 -0.59 -3.51
N GLN A 20 -19.60 -1.52 -4.47
CA GLN A 20 -18.71 -2.67 -4.38
C GLN A 20 -17.25 -2.26 -4.14
N ARG A 21 -16.80 -1.17 -4.77
CA ARG A 21 -15.42 -0.64 -4.69
C ARG A 21 -15.21 0.30 -3.50
N GLN A 22 -16.20 0.56 -2.67
CA GLN A 22 -15.99 1.36 -1.47
C GLN A 22 -15.28 0.54 -0.39
N LEU A 23 -13.98 0.81 -0.19
CA LEU A 23 -13.15 0.11 0.81
C LEU A 23 -13.07 0.82 2.16
N VAL A 24 -13.43 2.11 2.23
CA VAL A 24 -13.32 2.93 3.45
C VAL A 24 -14.67 3.52 3.85
N CYS A 25 -14.84 3.77 5.14
CA CYS A 25 -16.12 4.23 5.69
C CYS A 25 -16.45 5.70 5.39
N SER A 26 -15.44 6.55 5.13
CA SER A 26 -15.62 8.00 4.90
C SER A 26 -14.77 8.53 3.74
N THR A 27 -15.16 9.70 3.22
CA THR A 27 -14.38 10.45 2.20
C THR A 27 -13.05 10.93 2.75
N GLU A 28 -13.00 11.27 4.05
CA GLU A 28 -11.77 11.66 4.74
C GLU A 28 -10.76 10.51 4.75
N HIS A 29 -11.18 9.31 5.15
CA HIS A 29 -10.35 8.11 5.11
C HIS A 29 -9.90 7.76 3.70
N ARG A 30 -10.76 7.98 2.70
CA ARG A 30 -10.38 7.80 1.28
C ARG A 30 -9.26 8.75 0.88
N THR A 31 -9.40 10.01 1.26
CA THR A 31 -8.43 11.06 0.94
C THR A 31 -7.11 10.83 1.66
N ALA A 32 -7.17 10.49 2.94
CA ALA A 32 -5.99 10.14 3.75
C ALA A 32 -5.24 8.95 3.14
N TRP A 33 -5.95 7.88 2.77
CA TRP A 33 -5.36 6.73 2.10
C TRP A 33 -4.73 7.11 0.76
N ASN A 34 -5.46 7.80 -0.12
CA ASN A 34 -4.98 8.22 -1.44
C ASN A 34 -3.72 9.09 -1.35
N ASN A 35 -3.70 10.05 -0.42
CA ASN A 35 -2.56 10.94 -0.22
C ASN A 35 -1.33 10.15 0.24
N ARG A 36 -1.48 9.24 1.21
CA ARG A 36 -0.38 8.39 1.67
C ARG A 36 0.11 7.46 0.57
N ALA A 37 -0.80 6.78 -0.14
CA ALA A 37 -0.44 5.91 -1.26
C ALA A 37 0.33 6.66 -2.35
N THR A 38 -0.09 7.90 -2.66
CA THR A 38 0.58 8.77 -3.64
C THR A 38 1.98 9.16 -3.19
N VAL A 39 2.14 9.66 -1.98
CA VAL A 39 3.44 10.10 -1.45
C VAL A 39 4.40 8.92 -1.33
N ARG A 40 3.95 7.82 -0.73
CA ARG A 40 4.76 6.60 -0.56
C ARG A 40 5.15 6.00 -1.90
N GLY A 41 4.22 5.92 -2.85
CA GLY A 41 4.48 5.41 -4.20
C GLY A 41 5.52 6.25 -4.95
N ARG A 42 5.40 7.58 -4.93
CA ARG A 42 6.36 8.49 -5.58
C ARG A 42 7.80 8.27 -5.11
N VAL A 43 7.98 8.00 -3.82
CA VAL A 43 9.32 7.77 -3.25
C VAL A 43 9.78 6.33 -3.51
N LEU A 44 8.93 5.34 -3.19
CA LEU A 44 9.31 3.93 -3.23
C LEU A 44 9.56 3.41 -4.65
N THR A 45 8.73 3.79 -5.63
CA THR A 45 8.76 3.22 -6.98
C THR A 45 10.11 3.39 -7.65
N THR A 46 10.75 4.57 -7.52
CA THR A 46 12.07 4.83 -8.12
C THR A 46 13.13 3.84 -7.64
N TYR A 47 13.21 3.63 -6.32
CA TYR A 47 14.20 2.73 -5.73
C TYR A 47 13.86 1.25 -5.98
N ALA A 48 12.59 0.88 -5.85
CA ALA A 48 12.15 -0.49 -6.09
C ALA A 48 12.38 -0.93 -7.55
N MET A 49 12.17 -0.03 -8.52
CA MET A 49 12.44 -0.31 -9.93
C MET A 49 13.94 -0.43 -10.21
N ALA A 50 14.77 0.47 -9.66
CA ALA A 50 16.22 0.40 -9.80
C ALA A 50 16.79 -0.89 -9.17
N ALA A 51 16.32 -1.27 -7.99
CA ALA A 51 16.66 -2.53 -7.34
C ALA A 51 16.28 -3.73 -8.23
N ARG A 52 15.05 -3.76 -8.76
CA ARG A 52 14.60 -4.85 -9.64
C ARG A 52 15.40 -4.95 -10.94
N GLN A 53 15.68 -3.83 -11.60
CA GLN A 53 16.42 -3.79 -12.86
C GLN A 53 17.87 -4.29 -12.70
N THR A 54 18.49 -3.94 -11.58
CA THR A 54 19.86 -4.35 -11.24
C THR A 54 19.93 -5.71 -10.53
N ARG A 55 18.79 -6.36 -10.29
CA ARG A 55 18.67 -7.57 -9.46
C ARG A 55 19.36 -7.37 -8.11
N ASP A 56 18.94 -6.33 -7.40
CA ASP A 56 19.45 -5.89 -6.10
C ASP A 56 20.97 -5.66 -6.12
N GLY A 57 21.47 -5.12 -7.23
CA GLY A 57 22.89 -4.83 -7.44
C GLY A 57 23.77 -6.04 -7.75
N THR A 58 23.20 -7.14 -8.22
CA THR A 58 23.97 -8.29 -8.77
C THR A 58 24.28 -8.13 -10.27
N ARG A 59 23.56 -7.24 -10.97
CA ARG A 59 23.71 -6.96 -12.41
C ARG A 59 23.73 -5.45 -12.71
N GLY A 60 24.45 -5.04 -13.75
CA GLY A 60 24.51 -3.64 -14.19
C GLY A 60 25.29 -2.76 -13.22
N ASP A 61 24.76 -1.56 -12.94
CA ASP A 61 25.29 -0.67 -11.90
C ASP A 61 25.04 -1.25 -10.50
N LYS A 62 26.05 -1.98 -10.00
CA LYS A 62 25.97 -2.71 -8.73
C LYS A 62 25.87 -1.78 -7.51
N PRO A 63 26.69 -0.71 -7.35
CA PRO A 63 26.59 0.20 -6.22
C PRO A 63 25.20 0.84 -6.09
N THR A 64 24.67 1.39 -7.20
CA THR A 64 23.34 2.01 -7.20
C THR A 64 22.26 0.98 -6.89
N GLY A 65 22.34 -0.22 -7.49
CA GLY A 65 21.39 -1.30 -7.26
C GLY A 65 21.31 -1.75 -5.80
N LYS A 66 22.45 -1.98 -5.15
CA LYS A 66 22.51 -2.35 -3.72
C LYS A 66 21.91 -1.25 -2.84
N ARG A 67 22.24 0.02 -3.11
CA ARG A 67 21.75 1.15 -2.33
C ARG A 67 20.23 1.32 -2.50
N ALA A 68 19.74 1.20 -3.73
CA ALA A 68 18.31 1.26 -4.03
C ALA A 68 17.54 0.13 -3.32
N ALA A 69 18.06 -1.11 -3.33
CA ALA A 69 17.46 -2.24 -2.63
C ALA A 69 17.33 -1.94 -1.13
N GLN A 70 18.43 -1.49 -0.49
CA GLN A 70 18.43 -1.11 0.93
C GLN A 70 17.38 -0.03 1.24
N ILE A 71 17.38 1.07 0.49
CA ILE A 71 16.42 2.16 0.68
C ILE A 71 14.98 1.65 0.51
N SER A 72 14.71 0.84 -0.52
CA SER A 72 13.36 0.33 -0.76
C SER A 72 12.86 -0.56 0.38
N HIS A 73 13.71 -1.44 0.91
CA HIS A 73 13.38 -2.28 2.07
C HIS A 73 13.14 -1.45 3.33
N ASP A 74 14.02 -0.49 3.61
CA ASP A 74 13.90 0.40 4.78
C ASP A 74 12.60 1.22 4.71
N LEU A 75 12.24 1.73 3.53
CA LEU A 75 10.97 2.46 3.32
C LEU A 75 9.76 1.56 3.52
N MET A 76 9.75 0.35 2.94
CA MET A 76 8.64 -0.60 3.13
C MET A 76 8.46 -0.97 4.60
N GLN A 77 9.56 -1.20 5.31
CA GLN A 77 9.60 -1.50 6.73
C GLN A 77 9.03 -0.33 7.55
N ARG A 78 9.51 0.89 7.29
CA ARG A 78 9.02 2.11 7.94
C ARG A 78 7.53 2.33 7.70
N TYR A 79 7.05 2.21 6.47
CA TYR A 79 5.63 2.42 6.15
C TYR A 79 4.73 1.39 6.83
N ARG A 80 5.19 0.13 6.92
CA ARG A 80 4.50 -0.92 7.67
C ARG A 80 4.37 -0.58 9.15
N ASP A 81 5.46 -0.11 9.76
CA ASP A 81 5.47 0.24 11.18
C ASP A 81 4.61 1.49 11.46
N GLU A 82 4.68 2.51 10.60
CA GLU A 82 3.78 3.68 10.67
C GLU A 82 2.29 3.30 10.57
N ASP A 83 1.94 2.31 9.74
CA ASP A 83 0.57 1.83 9.61
C ASP A 83 0.15 1.01 10.83
N ARG A 84 1.07 0.22 11.40
CA ARG A 84 0.84 -0.54 12.64
C ARG A 84 0.62 0.40 13.83
N GLU A 85 1.46 1.41 14.00
CA GLU A 85 1.36 2.41 15.07
C GLU A 85 0.07 3.22 14.98
N ALA A 86 -0.33 3.60 13.76
CA ALA A 86 -1.60 4.27 13.51
C ALA A 86 -2.83 3.35 13.61
N GLY A 87 -2.65 2.07 13.96
CA GLY A 87 -3.74 1.12 14.12
C GLY A 87 -4.45 0.76 12.80
N ARG A 88 -3.83 1.01 11.65
CA ARG A 88 -4.40 0.72 10.32
C ARG A 88 -4.39 -0.79 10.03
N MET A 89 -5.14 -1.17 9.00
CA MET A 89 -5.10 -2.52 8.44
C MET A 89 -3.73 -2.76 7.79
N ASP A 90 -3.18 -3.96 7.97
CA ASP A 90 -1.91 -4.32 7.35
C ASP A 90 -2.04 -4.42 5.81
N ALA A 91 -0.92 -4.25 5.12
CA ALA A 91 -0.89 -4.20 3.66
C ALA A 91 -1.36 -5.51 3.01
N VAL A 92 -1.18 -6.67 3.66
CA VAL A 92 -1.60 -7.97 3.12
C VAL A 92 -3.12 -8.08 3.17
N ALA A 93 -3.73 -7.84 4.33
CA ALA A 93 -5.18 -7.84 4.49
C ALA A 93 -5.84 -6.80 3.59
N PHE A 94 -5.25 -5.60 3.48
CA PHE A 94 -5.76 -4.57 2.58
C PHE A 94 -5.68 -4.97 1.10
N THR A 95 -4.59 -5.60 0.68
CA THR A 95 -4.44 -6.10 -0.70
C THR A 95 -5.43 -7.21 -1.00
N ALA A 96 -5.63 -8.15 -0.07
CA ALA A 96 -6.65 -9.19 -0.20
C ALA A 96 -8.06 -8.60 -0.34
N LEU A 97 -8.39 -7.58 0.47
CA LEU A 97 -9.67 -6.86 0.39
C LEU A 97 -9.86 -6.16 -0.96
N ARG A 98 -8.79 -5.53 -1.48
CA ARG A 98 -8.80 -4.91 -2.82
C ARG A 98 -9.11 -5.93 -3.91
N LEU A 99 -8.39 -7.04 -3.94
CA LEU A 99 -8.58 -8.09 -4.94
C LEU A 99 -9.99 -8.70 -4.85
N LEU A 100 -10.48 -8.98 -3.64
CA LEU A 100 -11.83 -9.50 -3.39
C LEU A 100 -12.92 -8.59 -3.96
N HIS A 101 -12.70 -7.28 -3.98
CA HIS A 101 -13.67 -6.29 -4.44
C HIS A 101 -13.39 -5.76 -5.85
N GLY A 102 -12.61 -6.49 -6.65
CA GLY A 102 -12.42 -6.22 -8.07
C GLY A 102 -11.48 -5.06 -8.38
N PHE A 103 -10.56 -4.75 -7.47
CA PHE A 103 -9.40 -3.89 -7.76
C PHE A 103 -8.25 -4.75 -8.29
N ASP A 104 -8.41 -5.29 -9.50
CA ASP A 104 -7.32 -5.91 -10.24
C ASP A 104 -6.43 -4.81 -10.84
N PRO A 105 -5.13 -4.76 -10.55
CA PRO A 105 -4.24 -3.78 -11.15
C PRO A 105 -3.80 -4.23 -12.54
N ILE A 106 -4.64 -4.07 -13.57
CA ILE A 106 -4.31 -3.95 -15.01
C ILE A 106 -5.52 -3.35 -15.75
#